data_AF-A0A962E4R3-F1
#
_entry.id   AF-A0A962E4R3-F1
#
_cell.length_a   1.000
_cell.length_b   1.000
_cell.length_c   1.000
_cell.angle_alpha   90.00
_cell.angle_beta   90.00
_cell.angle_gamma   90.00
#
_symmetry.space_group_name_H-M   'P 1'
#
loop_
_entity.id
_entity.type
_entity.pdbx_description
1 polymer ?
#
loop_
_entity_poly.entity_id
_entity_poly.type
_entity_poly.pdbx_seq_one_letter_code
_entity_poly.pdbx_strand_id
1 'polypeptide(L)' 'MGNERRHQTQRPGRLLEAKLNTEQLATLHSLETFGWELKFVRMPLFQDAVPVVFDGSREKFAILNPDGTLDENSDIVIRD' A
#
# COMPACT_ATOMS: atom_id res chain seq x y z
N MET A 1 -1.09 -5.53 38.48
CA MET A 1 0.01 -4.95 37.69
C MET A 1 0.46 -6.04 36.73
N GLY A 2 0.39 -5.94 35.41
CA GLY A 2 0.19 -4.80 34.52
C GLY A 2 0.96 -5.14 33.24
N ASN A 3 0.27 -5.07 32.09
CA ASN A 3 0.83 -5.00 30.75
C ASN A 3 1.02 -6.31 29.99
N GLU A 4 -0.05 -7.12 29.90
CA GLU A 4 -0.37 -7.82 28.66
C GLU A 4 -0.74 -6.77 27.60
N ARG A 5 0.27 -6.04 27.11
CA ARG A 5 0.12 -5.22 25.91
C ARG A 5 -0.05 -6.22 24.79
N ARG A 6 -1.32 -6.50 24.48
CA ARG A 6 -1.75 -7.15 23.26
C ARG A 6 -0.79 -6.73 22.16
N HIS A 7 0.05 -7.66 21.69
CA HIS A 7 0.47 -7.68 20.31
C HIS A 7 -0.83 -7.83 19.49
N GLN A 8 -1.66 -6.79 19.47
CA GLN A 8 -2.41 -6.48 18.28
C GLN A 8 -1.31 -6.36 17.25
N THR A 9 -1.12 -7.42 16.47
CA THR A 9 -0.70 -7.33 15.10
C THR A 9 -1.58 -6.25 14.48
N GLN A 10 -1.20 -4.98 14.70
CA GLN A 10 -1.80 -3.85 14.01
C GLN A 10 -1.63 -4.26 12.56
N ARG A 11 -2.76 -4.47 11.87
CA ARG A 11 -2.75 -4.90 10.48
C ARG A 11 -1.70 -4.03 9.78
N PRO A 12 -0.63 -4.61 9.21
CA PRO A 12 0.51 -3.83 8.74
C PRO A 12 0.07 -2.68 7.83
N GLY A 13 -1.05 -2.86 7.09
CA GLY A 13 -1.77 -1.81 6.36
C GLY A 13 -1.96 -0.50 7.13
N ARG A 14 -2.53 -0.50 8.35
CA ARG A 14 -2.88 0.76 9.05
C ARG A 14 -1.68 1.61 9.47
N LEU A 15 -0.56 0.97 9.76
CA LEU A 15 0.69 1.67 10.10
C LEU A 15 1.39 2.22 8.85
N LEU A 16 1.23 1.52 7.73
CA LEU A 16 1.69 1.95 6.42
C LEU A 16 0.82 3.11 5.91
N GLU A 17 -0.51 3.03 6.03
CA GLU A 17 -1.51 4.07 5.75
C GLU A 17 -1.18 5.42 6.41
N ALA A 18 -0.72 5.39 7.66
CA ALA A 18 -0.33 6.59 8.41
C ALA A 18 0.90 7.32 7.84
N LYS A 19 1.65 6.71 6.91
CA LYS A 19 2.80 7.31 6.22
C LYS A 19 2.44 7.93 4.87
N LEU A 20 1.23 7.68 4.37
CA LEU A 20 0.79 8.19 3.08
C LEU A 20 0.28 9.63 3.19
N ASN A 21 0.40 10.38 2.09
CA ASN A 21 -0.27 11.67 1.95
C ASN A 21 -1.76 11.49 1.60
N THR A 22 -2.52 12.58 1.60
CA THR A 22 -3.96 12.57 1.32
C THR A 22 -4.29 12.02 -0.07
N GLU A 23 -3.48 12.36 -1.08
CA GLU A 23 -3.71 11.92 -2.47
C GLU A 23 -3.52 10.41 -2.61
N GLN A 24 -2.44 9.87 -2.04
CA GLN A 24 -2.22 8.45 -2.03
C GLN A 24 -3.26 7.71 -1.19
N LEU A 25 -3.71 8.28 -0.08
CA LEU A 25 -4.76 7.66 0.74
C LEU A 25 -6.09 7.60 -0.04
N ALA A 26 -6.43 8.63 -0.80
CA ALA A 26 -7.61 8.64 -1.67
C ALA A 26 -7.51 7.59 -2.80
N THR A 27 -6.35 7.45 -3.43
CA THR A 27 -6.10 6.42 -4.44
C THR A 27 -6.14 5.02 -3.82
N LEU A 28 -5.52 4.83 -2.65
CA LEU A 28 -5.53 3.56 -1.92
C LEU A 28 -6.97 3.14 -1.57
N HIS A 29 -7.78 4.03 -1.02
CA HIS A 29 -9.19 3.75 -0.73
C HIS A 29 -9.99 3.34 -1.98
N SER A 30 -9.71 3.99 -3.10
CA SER A 30 -10.32 3.62 -4.39
C SER A 30 -9.91 2.20 -4.78
N LEU A 31 -8.62 1.88 -4.68
CA LEU A 31 -8.06 0.56 -5.00
C LEU A 31 -8.55 -0.55 -4.06
N GLU A 32 -8.70 -0.27 -2.75
CA GLU A 32 -9.29 -1.23 -1.80
C GLU A 32 -10.72 -1.63 -2.19
N THR A 33 -11.48 -0.72 -2.82
CA THR A 33 -12.81 -1.02 -3.36
C THR A 33 -12.76 -2.01 -4.53
N PHE A 34 -11.68 -1.99 -5.32
CA PHE A 34 -11.40 -2.97 -6.37
C PHE A 34 -10.79 -4.27 -5.83
N GLY A 35 -10.57 -4.38 -4.51
CA GLY A 35 -9.97 -5.56 -3.88
C GLY A 35 -8.45 -5.55 -3.83
N TRP A 36 -7.82 -4.40 -4.08
CA TRP A 36 -6.38 -4.26 -3.98
C TRP A 36 -5.95 -4.05 -2.53
N GLU A 37 -4.77 -4.56 -2.18
CA GLU A 37 -4.23 -4.46 -0.83
C GLU A 37 -2.87 -3.75 -0.81
N LEU A 38 -2.68 -2.83 0.13
CA LEU A 38 -1.37 -2.26 0.43
C LEU A 38 -0.46 -3.33 1.06
N LYS A 39 0.64 -3.68 0.40
CA LYS A 39 1.60 -4.67 0.92
C LYS A 39 2.76 -4.04 1.68
N PHE A 40 3.38 -3.02 1.10
CA PHE A 40 4.53 -2.36 1.73
C PHE A 40 4.69 -0.94 1.19
N VAL A 41 5.32 -0.08 1.99
CA VAL A 41 5.66 1.29 1.61
C VAL A 41 7.17 1.37 1.51
N ARG A 42 7.68 1.73 0.33
CA ARG A 42 9.09 2.05 0.15
C ARG A 42 9.31 3.49 0.61
N MET A 43 10.33 3.72 1.41
CA MET A 43 10.68 5.06 1.88
C MET A 43 12.12 5.33 1.46
N PRO A 44 12.35 5.85 0.24
CA PRO A 44 13.68 6.23 -0.19
C PRO A 44 14.19 7.35 0.71
N LEU A 45 15.49 7.34 1.01
CA LEU A 45 16.11 8.48 1.68
C LEU A 45 15.90 9.72 0.78
N PHE A 46 15.31 10.77 1.35
CA PHE A 46 14.99 12.04 0.68
C PHE A 46 13.80 12.04 -0.30
N GLN A 47 12.93 11.03 -0.30
CA GLN A 47 11.67 11.06 -1.07
C GLN A 47 10.47 10.69 -0.18
N ASP A 48 9.27 11.05 -0.65
CA ASP A 48 8.01 10.68 0.01
C ASP A 48 7.82 9.15 0.06
N ALA A 49 6.96 8.72 0.98
CA ALA A 49 6.54 7.34 1.10
C ALA A 49 5.93 6.86 -0.22
N VAL A 50 6.48 5.79 -0.80
CA VAL A 50 6.02 5.15 -2.03
C VAL A 50 5.31 3.84 -1.67
N PRO A 51 4.00 3.87 -1.37
CA PRO A 51 3.17 2.66 -1.24
C PRO A 51 3.23 1.76 -2.48
N VAL A 52 3.28 0.46 -2.22
CA VAL A 52 3.16 -0.59 -3.22
C VAL A 52 1.93 -1.43 -2.88
N VAL A 53 0.98 -1.41 -3.81
CA VAL A 53 -0.31 -2.08 -3.73
C VAL A 53 -0.30 -3.27 -4.67
N PHE A 54 -1.00 -4.34 -4.28
CA PHE A 54 -1.17 -5.53 -5.10
C PHE A 54 -2.65 -5.73 -5.39
N ASP A 55 -2.96 -6.22 -6.57
CA ASP A 55 -4.29 -6.70 -6.91
C ASP A 55 -4.70 -7.87 -5.98
N GLY A 56 -6.01 -8.08 -5.81
CA GLY A 56 -6.55 -9.15 -4.96
C GLY A 56 -6.08 -10.56 -5.37
N SER A 57 -5.78 -10.77 -6.66
CA SER A 57 -5.19 -12.01 -7.16
C SER A 57 -3.67 -12.10 -6.95
N ARG A 58 -3.02 -11.03 -6.46
CA ARG A 58 -1.54 -10.87 -6.32
C ARG A 58 -0.77 -11.05 -7.63
N GLU A 59 -1.48 -10.90 -8.72
CA GLU A 59 -1.02 -11.04 -10.09
C GLU A 59 -0.37 -9.77 -10.62
N LYS A 60 -0.89 -8.63 -10.16
CA LYS A 60 -0.43 -7.30 -10.52
C LYS A 60 -0.02 -6.57 -9.26
N PHE A 61 1.02 -5.77 -9.40
CA PHE A 61 1.39 -4.78 -8.40
C PHE A 61 1.48 -3.42 -9.07
N ALA A 62 1.20 -2.39 -8.29
CA ALA A 62 1.38 -1.03 -8.74
C ALA A 62 1.97 -0.18 -7.63
N ILE A 63 2.66 0.85 -8.08
CA ILE A 63 3.44 1.74 -7.24
C ILE A 63 2.67 3.04 -7.19
N LEU A 64 2.20 3.42 -6.01
CA LEU A 64 1.45 4.65 -5.85
C LEU A 64 2.44 5.78 -5.50
N ASN A 65 2.65 6.66 -6.47
CA ASN A 65 3.55 7.81 -6.36
C ASN A 65 2.97 8.87 -5.42
N PRO A 66 3.79 9.77 -4.87
CA PRO A 66 3.33 10.84 -3.97
C PRO A 66 2.31 11.79 -4.61
N ASP A 67 2.34 11.94 -5.93
CA ASP A 67 1.38 12.71 -6.73
C ASP A 67 0.00 12.04 -6.85
N GLY A 68 -0.21 10.89 -6.19
CA GLY A 68 -1.45 10.11 -6.30
C GLY A 68 -1.56 9.29 -7.59
N THR A 69 -0.58 9.41 -8.49
CA THR A 69 -0.49 8.61 -9.71
C THR A 69 -0.06 7.18 -9.41
N LEU A 70 -0.71 6.25 -10.10
CA LEU A 70 -0.38 4.84 -10.01
C LEU A 70 0.58 4.49 -11.16
N ASP A 71 1.80 4.07 -10.82
CA ASP A 71 2.75 3.52 -11.76
C ASP A 71 2.61 2.00 -11.77
N GLU A 72 1.87 1.52 -12.77
CA GLU A 72 1.64 0.10 -13.06
C GLU A 72 2.75 -0.50 -13.95
N ASN A 73 3.89 0.18 -14.13
CA ASN A 73 4.97 -0.13 -15.11
C ASN A 73 5.68 -1.48 -14.92
N SER A 74 5.15 -2.37 -14.11
CA SER A 74 5.47 -3.78 -14.15
C SER A 74 4.48 -4.49 -15.06
N ASP A 75 4.83 -4.51 -16.34
CA ASP A 75 4.30 -5.38 -17.39
C ASP A 75 4.34 -6.85 -16.92
N ILE A 76 3.33 -7.28 -16.17
CA ILE A 76 3.10 -8.67 -15.85
C ILE A 76 1.79 -9.07 -16.51
N VAL A 77 1.93 -9.54 -17.74
CA VAL A 77 0.92 -10.33 -18.42
C VAL A 77 0.88 -11.68 -17.69
N ILE A 78 -0.03 -11.85 -16.73
CA ILE A 78 -0.37 -13.21 -16.31
C ILE A 78 -1.15 -13.85 -17.45
N ARG A 79 -0.60 -14.95 -17.99
CA ARG A 79 -1.35 -15.86 -18.87
C ARG A 79 -1.89 -16.98 -17.98
N ASP A 80 -3.20 -17.17 -18.12
CA ASP A 80 -4.08 -18.25 -17.63
C ASP A 80 -3.39 -19.61 -17.42
#